data_AF-A0A2W4STV9-F1
#
_entry.id   AF-A0A2W4STV9-F1
#
_cell.length_a   1.000
_cell.length_b   1.000
_cell.length_c   1.000
_cell.angle_alpha   90.00
_cell.angle_beta   90.00
_cell.angle_gamma   90.00
#
_symmetry.space_group_name_H-M   'P 1'
#
loop_
_entity.id
_entity.type
_entity.pdbx_description
1 polymer ?
#
loop_
_entity_poly.entity_id
_entity_poly.type
_entity_poly.pdbx_seq_one_letter_code
_entity_poly.pdbx_strand_id
1 'polypeptide(L)'
;MGERLPVTPALVRWARERAGFNLEEAARRFPKIQEWENGVVAPTYAQLEALAAAFKVPVAVFFFPEPPKVPRIEETFRTLPEVAFDLLPPV
;
A
#
# COMPACT_ATOMS: atom_id res chain seq x y z
N MET A 1 -25.03 1.16 9.97
CA MET A 1 -24.10 0.03 10.21
C MET A 1 -23.50 -0.37 8.88
N GLY A 2 -22.17 -0.40 8.76
CA GLY A 2 -21.49 -0.85 7.54
C GLY A 2 -21.12 -2.32 7.65
N GLU A 3 -21.28 -3.06 6.55
CA GLU A 3 -20.82 -4.44 6.44
C GLU A 3 -19.30 -4.51 6.66
N ARG A 4 -18.85 -5.49 7.45
CA ARG A 4 -17.43 -5.75 7.68
C ARG A 4 -16.93 -6.68 6.59
N LEU A 5 -15.84 -6.28 5.95
CA LEU A 5 -15.31 -7.03 4.81
C LEU A 5 -14.09 -7.84 5.26
N PRO A 6 -14.05 -9.15 4.95
CA PRO A 6 -12.88 -9.96 5.23
C PRO A 6 -11.74 -9.46 4.34
N VAL A 7 -10.69 -8.95 4.98
CA VAL A 7 -9.48 -8.44 4.32
C VAL A 7 -8.27 -9.21 4.80
N THR A 8 -7.24 -9.28 3.98
CA THR A 8 -6.01 -9.97 4.34
C THR A 8 -5.17 -9.09 5.28
N PRO A 9 -4.90 -9.50 6.53
CA PRO A 9 -4.18 -8.68 7.50
C PRO A 9 -2.77 -8.29 7.04
N ALA A 10 -2.11 -9.21 6.32
CA ALA A 10 -0.79 -8.97 5.72
C ALA A 10 -0.81 -7.83 4.68
N LEU A 11 -1.91 -7.66 3.94
CA LEU A 11 -2.09 -6.59 2.95
C LEU A 11 -2.31 -5.24 3.64
N VAL A 12 -2.98 -5.22 4.80
CA VAL A 12 -3.15 -4.01 5.61
C VAL A 12 -1.79 -3.50 6.09
N ARG A 13 -0.97 -4.41 6.65
CA ARG A 13 0.41 -4.09 7.05
C ARG A 13 1.24 -3.62 5.85
N TRP A 14 1.24 -4.39 4.76
CA TRP A 14 2.00 -4.06 3.56
C TRP A 14 1.62 -2.68 3.00
N ALA A 15 0.33 -2.33 2.98
CA ALA A 15 -0.13 -1.03 2.48
C ALA A 15 0.39 0.11 3.36
N ARG A 16 0.39 -0.06 4.69
CA ARG A 16 0.95 0.89 5.64
C ARG A 16 2.45 1.09 5.42
N GLU A 17 3.22 -0.01 5.35
CA GLU A 17 4.67 0.02 5.13
C GLU A 17 5.02 0.65 3.79
N ARG A 18 4.28 0.30 2.72
CA ARG A 18 4.44 0.88 1.39
C ARG A 18 4.20 2.39 1.38
N ALA A 19 3.20 2.85 2.12
CA ALA A 19 2.89 4.27 2.22
C ALA A 19 3.86 5.04 3.13
N GLY A 20 4.83 4.36 3.75
CA GLY A 20 5.84 4.98 4.62
C GLY A 20 5.31 5.34 6.01
N PHE A 21 4.14 4.84 6.41
CA PHE A 21 3.57 5.12 7.73
C PHE A 21 4.14 4.15 8.77
N ASN A 22 4.60 4.69 9.89
CA ASN A 22 4.83 3.86 11.09
C ASN A 22 3.49 3.49 11.74
N LEU A 23 3.51 2.46 12.60
CA LEU A 23 2.30 1.96 13.24
C LEU A 23 1.62 3.03 14.12
N GLU A 24 2.38 3.88 14.78
CA GLU A 24 1.87 4.92 15.68
C GLU A 24 1.12 6.03 14.91
N GLU A 25 1.67 6.49 13.79
CA GLU A 25 1.02 7.46 12.90
C GLU A 25 -0.24 6.88 12.27
N ALA A 26 -0.20 5.62 11.85
CA ALA A 26 -1.38 4.93 11.37
C ALA A 26 -2.43 4.79 12.48
N ALA A 27 -2.03 4.46 13.71
CA ALA A 27 -2.94 4.32 14.86
C ALA A 27 -3.60 5.64 15.27
N ARG A 28 -2.91 6.79 15.12
CA ARG A 28 -3.50 8.12 15.34
C ARG A 28 -4.69 8.39 14.41
N ARG A 29 -4.62 7.92 13.16
CA ARG A 29 -5.68 8.11 12.15
C ARG A 29 -6.70 6.97 12.14
N PHE A 30 -6.24 5.76 12.45
CA PHE A 30 -6.98 4.52 12.43
C PHE A 30 -6.69 3.75 13.72
N PRO A 31 -7.40 4.03 14.83
CA PRO A 31 -7.09 3.43 16.14
C PRO A 31 -7.16 1.90 16.15
N LYS A 32 -7.85 1.29 15.18
CA LYS A 32 -8.00 -0.16 15.02
C LYS A 32 -7.01 -0.80 14.03
N ILE A 33 -6.04 -0.04 13.51
CA ILE A 33 -5.07 -0.56 12.52
C ILE A 33 -4.36 -1.80 13.03
N GLN A 34 -4.00 -1.84 14.32
CA GLN A 34 -3.33 -2.98 14.94
C GLN A 34 -4.25 -4.20 15.01
N GLU A 35 -5.53 -4.02 15.33
CA GLU A 35 -6.52 -5.12 15.33
C GLU A 35 -6.74 -5.68 13.92
N TRP A 36 -6.72 -4.81 12.90
CA TRP A 36 -6.85 -5.18 11.49
C TRP A 36 -5.63 -5.92 10.97
N GLU A 37 -4.41 -5.46 11.32
CA GLU A 37 -3.15 -6.13 10.97
C GLU A 37 -2.97 -7.49 11.65
N ASN A 38 -3.58 -7.69 12.83
CA ASN A 38 -3.60 -8.98 13.52
C ASN A 38 -4.78 -9.88 13.09
N GLY A 39 -5.69 -9.39 12.25
CA GLY A 39 -6.88 -10.13 11.81
C GLY A 39 -7.90 -10.38 12.93
N VAL A 40 -7.83 -9.64 14.04
CA VAL A 40 -8.78 -9.76 15.17
C VAL A 40 -10.14 -9.18 14.79
N VAL A 41 -10.13 -8.09 14.01
CA VAL A 41 -11.33 -7.40 13.55
C VAL A 41 -11.21 -7.10 12.06
N ALA A 42 -12.32 -7.24 11.34
CA ALA A 42 -12.44 -6.78 9.96
C ALA A 42 -12.88 -5.30 9.90
N PRO A 43 -12.22 -4.44 9.09
CA PRO A 43 -12.69 -3.09 8.81
C PRO A 43 -14.01 -3.11 8.02
N THR A 44 -14.75 -1.99 8.08
CA THR A 44 -15.89 -1.77 7.19
C THR A 44 -15.43 -1.23 5.84
N TYR A 45 -16.29 -1.29 4.81
CA TYR A 45 -15.98 -0.72 3.49
C TYR A 45 -15.52 0.74 3.57
N ALA A 46 -16.23 1.59 4.33
CA ALA A 46 -15.84 3.00 4.52
C ALA A 46 -14.47 3.19 5.20
N GLN A 47 -14.11 2.30 6.14
CA GLN A 47 -12.79 2.32 6.78
C GLN A 47 -11.70 1.88 5.80
N LEU A 48 -12.01 0.89 4.95
CA LEU A 48 -11.12 0.39 3.92
C LEU A 48 -10.87 1.43 2.83
N GLU A 49 -11.91 2.16 2.41
CA GLU A 49 -11.78 3.31 1.50
C GLU A 49 -10.90 4.41 2.11
N ALA A 50 -11.07 4.71 3.39
CA ALA A 50 -10.23 5.67 4.08
C ALA A 50 -8.76 5.22 4.17
N LEU A 51 -8.49 3.94 4.41
CA LEU A 51 -7.15 3.35 4.38
C LEU A 51 -6.54 3.43 2.98
N ALA A 52 -7.29 3.01 1.95
CA ALA A 52 -6.89 3.09 0.55
C ALA A 52 -6.49 4.52 0.16
N ALA A 53 -7.32 5.49 0.52
CA ALA A 53 -7.07 6.91 0.24
C ALA A 53 -5.84 7.46 1.00
N ALA A 54 -5.64 7.04 2.25
CA ALA A 54 -4.51 7.45 3.07
C ALA A 54 -3.19 6.85 2.58
N PHE A 55 -3.20 5.55 2.25
CA PHE A 55 -2.02 4.79 1.82
C PHE A 55 -1.77 4.83 0.31
N LYS A 56 -2.63 5.55 -0.44
CA LYS A 56 -2.53 5.70 -1.89
C LYS A 56 -2.50 4.36 -2.63
N VAL A 57 -3.27 3.38 -2.16
CA VAL A 57 -3.44 2.07 -2.79
C VAL A 57 -4.91 1.82 -3.14
N PRO A 58 -5.23 1.07 -4.20
CA PRO A 58 -6.62 0.70 -4.49
C PRO A 58 -7.21 -0.20 -3.41
N VAL A 59 -8.49 0.01 -3.09
CA VAL A 59 -9.25 -0.82 -2.11
C VAL A 59 -9.19 -2.31 -2.46
N ALA A 60 -9.23 -2.65 -3.75
CA ALA A 60 -9.16 -4.03 -4.25
C ALA A 60 -7.92 -4.80 -3.74
N VAL A 61 -6.82 -4.10 -3.45
CA VAL A 61 -5.56 -4.73 -3.00
C VAL A 61 -5.75 -5.44 -1.65
N PHE A 62 -6.59 -4.93 -0.75
CA PHE A 62 -6.83 -5.57 0.55
C PHE A 62 -7.56 -6.92 0.48
N PHE A 63 -8.11 -7.26 -0.69
CA PHE A 63 -8.78 -8.53 -0.95
C PHE A 63 -7.89 -9.55 -1.67
N PHE A 64 -6.64 -9.20 -1.95
CA PHE A 64 -5.72 -10.11 -2.62
C PHE A 64 -5.21 -11.17 -1.62
N PRO A 65 -4.93 -12.39 -2.11
CA PRO A 65 -4.34 -13.43 -1.27
C PRO A 65 -2.93 -13.05 -0.79
N GLU A 66 -2.19 -12.27 -1.60
CA GLU A 66 -0.79 -11.94 -1.39
C GLU A 66 -0.51 -10.49 -1.78
N PRO A 67 0.49 -9.82 -1.17
CA PRO A 67 0.89 -8.48 -1.57
C PRO A 67 1.37 -8.46 -3.03
N PRO A 68 0.77 -7.64 -3.91
CA PRO A 68 1.23 -7.55 -5.29
C PRO A 68 2.64 -6.97 -5.34
N LYS A 69 3.52 -7.57 -6.16
CA LYS A 69 4.84 -7.02 -6.49
C LYS A 69 4.64 -5.81 -7.39
N VAL A 70 4.45 -4.64 -6.79
CA VAL A 70 4.38 -3.38 -7.53
C VAL A 70 5.70 -2.64 -7.34
N PRO A 71 6.34 -2.16 -8.42
CA PRO A 71 7.58 -1.39 -8.32
C PRO A 71 7.36 -0.13 -7.48
N ARG A 72 8.43 0.35 -6.83
CA ARG A 72 8.37 1.56 -6.02
C ARG A 72 8.15 2.74 -6.96
N ILE A 73 7.32 3.72 -6.57
CA ILE A 73 6.96 4.87 -7.43
C ILE A 73 8.21 5.64 -7.91
N GLU A 74 9.30 5.55 -7.16
CA GLU A 74 10.62 6.11 -7.48
C GLU A 74 11.24 5.58 -8.78
N GLU A 75 10.80 4.41 -9.28
CA GLU A 75 11.39 3.75 -10.45
C GLU A 75 10.69 4.08 -11.78
N THR A 76 9.61 4.87 -11.76
CA THR A 76 8.82 5.14 -13.00
C THR A 76 9.11 6.51 -13.61
N PHE A 77 9.99 7.31 -13.00
CA PHE A 77 10.46 8.57 -13.59
C PHE A 77 11.78 8.36 -14.32
N ARG A 78 11.67 8.01 -15.62
CA ARG A 78 12.68 8.26 -16.66
C ARG A 78 14.14 8.14 -16.20
N THR A 79 14.57 6.95 -15.80
CA THR A 79 16.02 6.67 -15.78
C THR A 79 16.37 6.07 -17.12
N LEU A 80 17.22 6.76 -17.89
CA LEU A 80 17.90 6.12 -19.01
C LEU A 80 18.67 4.93 -18.44
N PRO A 81 18.51 3.71 -18.98
CA PRO A 81 19.40 2.62 -18.60
C PRO A 81 20.83 3.04 -18.94
N GLU A 82 21.79 2.72 -18.07
CA GLU A 82 23.22 3.07 -18.23
C GLU A 82 23.76 2.65 -19.62
N VAL A 83 23.16 1.62 -20.22
CA VAL A 83 23.43 1.11 -21.57
C VAL A 83 23.20 2.12 -22.70
N ALA A 84 22.48 3.22 -22.47
CA ALA A 84 22.21 4.23 -23.48
C ALA A 84 23.35 5.26 -23.66
N PHE A 85 24.31 5.34 -22.73
CA PHE A 85 25.42 6.30 -22.81
C PHE A 85 26.46 5.93 -23.88
N ASP A 86 26.69 4.63 -24.11
CA ASP A 86 27.73 4.13 -25.01
C ASP A 86 27.36 4.24 -26.50
N LEU A 87 26.08 4.56 -26.80
CA LEU A 87 25.56 4.69 -28.17
C LEU A 87 25.48 6.15 -28.64
N LEU A 88 25.96 7.11 -27.85
CA LEU A 88 25.99 8.50 -28.26
C LEU A 88 27.12 8.72 -29.28
N PRO A 89 26.82 9.18 -30.51
CA PRO A 89 27.89 9.57 -31.42
C PRO A 89 28.63 10.78 -30.84
N PRO A 90 29.97 10.85 -30.98
CA PRO A 90 30.73 12.01 -30.53
C PRO A 90 30.27 13.27 -31.29
N VAL A 91 30.13 14.37 -30.55
CA VAL A 91 29.86 15.72 -31.09
C VAL A 91 31.13 16.35 -31.66
#